data_AF-Q123S3-F1
#
_entry.id   AF-Q123S3-F1
#
_cell.length_a   1.000
_cell.length_b   1.000
_cell.length_c   1.000
_cell.angle_alpha   90.00
_cell.angle_beta   90.00
_cell.angle_gamma   90.00
#
_symmetry.space_group_name_H-M   'P 1'
#
loop_
_entity.id
_entity.type
_entity.pdbx_description
1 polymer ?
#
loop_
_entity_poly.entity_id
_entity_poly.type
_entity_poly.pdbx_seq_one_letter_code
_entity_poly.pdbx_strand_id
1 'polypeptide(L)'
;MFRGYTVCFVGYSINDPVLRYMMDALAADRLLGESPPEMFAFGSYTNGKEVDRANEWNAKNVTPILYRERKGHDHSYLHSTLRAWAETYRDGVRGKERIVVECAIGRPLAATKQDDFVGRMLWALSDPRGLPAKRFAELDPVPSLDWLEPLSQDFYRHEDLGRFGVPALADADKKLEFSFTRRPAPYTKAPWMVLSDSGNRTSEWDAPMHHLACWLVRHLDDPKLLLWLVKRGGRLHHQLTWLVERRLDELAKLERTGDAKALARIRDNSPRAIPRAAMRTLWRLLLNGRVRAGARNFDLYRWREQFKRDGLTASVRLALKDALAPCVALREPFHWSDETVVSDETDRVKAIVDWELELASDHVHSGMGDIREDRRWLDALPHLLLDFNVLLHDALDLMQELGDADGRGDHSYAHQPSISKHPQNRNFHDWTALIELARDAWVATSSRAPEQARAVAEAWAYGPYPVFRRLSFFTGTHIDVIPPTTALRFLLDGENWWLWSVETQREAMRLSTLNRSPR
;
A
#
# COMPACT_ATOMS: atom_id res chain seq x y z
N MET A 1 -29.87 -25.88 -32.40
CA MET A 1 -28.59 -26.46 -31.91
C MET A 1 -27.62 -25.36 -31.45
N PHE A 2 -27.38 -24.32 -32.25
CA PHE A 2 -26.39 -23.26 -31.97
C PHE A 2 -26.84 -22.16 -30.98
N ARG A 3 -28.12 -22.13 -30.57
CA ARG A 3 -28.67 -21.06 -29.71
C ARG A 3 -28.26 -21.13 -28.23
N GLY A 4 -27.72 -22.27 -27.77
CA GLY A 4 -27.38 -22.47 -26.34
C GLY A 4 -25.97 -22.99 -26.06
N TYR A 5 -25.13 -23.14 -27.09
CA TYR A 5 -23.80 -23.70 -26.94
C TYR A 5 -22.77 -22.83 -27.65
N THR A 6 -21.65 -22.57 -26.98
CA THR A 6 -20.43 -22.06 -27.60
C THR A 6 -19.91 -23.12 -28.57
N VAL A 7 -19.68 -22.74 -29.84
CA VAL A 7 -19.24 -23.66 -30.89
C VAL A 7 -17.82 -23.32 -31.31
N CYS A 8 -16.98 -24.36 -31.43
CA CYS A 8 -15.61 -24.24 -31.91
C CYS A 8 -15.42 -25.10 -33.17
N PHE A 9 -15.14 -24.46 -34.30
CA PHE A 9 -14.91 -25.11 -35.58
C PHE A 9 -13.46 -25.57 -35.71
N VAL A 10 -13.26 -26.81 -36.15
CA VAL A 10 -11.95 -27.42 -36.38
C VAL A 10 -11.94 -28.05 -37.78
N GLY A 11 -10.92 -27.73 -38.57
CA GLY A 11 -10.76 -28.30 -39.92
C GLY A 11 -11.53 -27.58 -41.03
N TYR A 12 -12.14 -26.43 -40.74
CA TYR A 12 -12.86 -25.63 -41.71
C TYR A 12 -12.03 -24.44 -42.18
N SER A 13 -12.18 -24.09 -43.46
CA SER A 13 -11.63 -22.86 -44.03
C SER A 13 -12.67 -21.75 -43.95
N ILE A 14 -12.22 -20.50 -43.90
CA ILE A 14 -13.09 -19.33 -43.92
C ILE A 14 -14.00 -19.28 -45.17
N ASN A 15 -13.61 -19.94 -46.26
CA ASN A 15 -14.36 -20.02 -47.51
C ASN A 15 -15.23 -21.27 -47.63
N ASP A 16 -15.33 -22.08 -46.58
CA ASP A 16 -16.19 -23.25 -46.58
C ASP A 16 -17.68 -22.83 -46.73
N PRO A 17 -18.42 -23.37 -47.72
CA PRO A 17 -19.83 -23.07 -47.90
C PRO A 17 -20.68 -23.32 -46.64
N VAL A 18 -20.36 -24.35 -45.85
CA VAL A 18 -21.14 -24.72 -44.66
C VAL A 18 -21.04 -23.63 -43.59
N LEU A 19 -19.82 -23.15 -43.33
CA LEU A 19 -19.60 -22.03 -42.40
C LEU A 19 -20.35 -20.78 -42.86
N ARG A 20 -20.32 -20.46 -44.16
CA ARG A 20 -21.01 -19.29 -44.70
C ARG A 20 -22.51 -19.33 -44.43
N TYR A 21 -23.18 -20.45 -44.74
CA TYR A 21 -24.61 -20.59 -44.47
C TYR A 21 -24.96 -20.50 -42.99
N MET A 22 -24.11 -21.06 -42.12
CA MET A 22 -24.30 -20.98 -40.67
C MET A 22 -24.17 -19.54 -40.15
N MET A 23 -23.20 -18.78 -40.68
CA MET A 23 -23.01 -17.38 -40.31
C MET A 23 -24.17 -16.50 -40.77
N ASP A 24 -24.67 -16.72 -41.99
CA ASP A 24 -25.82 -15.97 -42.53
C ASP A 24 -27.09 -16.23 -41.69
N ALA A 25 -27.31 -17.46 -41.23
CA ALA A 25 -28.41 -17.81 -40.34
C ALA A 25 -28.32 -17.11 -38.97
N LEU A 26 -27.12 -17.03 -38.39
CA LEU A 26 -26.92 -16.38 -37.09
C LEU A 26 -26.94 -14.86 -37.16
N ALA A 27 -26.51 -14.29 -38.29
CA ALA A 27 -26.69 -12.86 -38.56
C ALA A 27 -28.18 -12.48 -38.66
N ALA A 28 -29.01 -13.36 -39.25
CA ALA A 28 -30.46 -13.19 -39.27
C ALA A 28 -31.08 -13.27 -37.86
N ASP A 29 -30.63 -14.20 -37.02
CA ASP A 29 -31.08 -14.30 -35.62
C ASP A 29 -30.71 -13.02 -34.80
N ARG A 30 -29.53 -12.41 -35.05
CA ARG A 30 -29.18 -11.10 -34.44
C ARG A 30 -30.12 -9.97 -34.84
N LEU A 31 -30.55 -9.94 -36.11
CA LEU A 31 -31.51 -8.94 -36.59
C LEU A 31 -32.89 -9.08 -35.92
N LEU A 32 -33.21 -10.26 -35.39
CA LEU A 32 -34.42 -10.52 -34.61
C LEU A 32 -34.27 -10.19 -33.11
N GLY A 33 -33.12 -9.63 -32.70
CA GLY A 33 -32.85 -9.23 -31.31
C GLY A 33 -32.29 -10.34 -30.42
N GLU A 34 -31.89 -11.48 -30.99
CA GLU A 34 -31.20 -12.54 -30.24
C GLU A 34 -29.69 -12.22 -30.12
N SER A 35 -29.09 -12.56 -28.97
CA SER A 35 -27.64 -12.50 -28.76
C SER A 35 -27.03 -13.90 -28.92
N PRO A 36 -26.62 -14.32 -30.13
CA PRO A 36 -26.09 -15.66 -30.34
C PRO A 36 -24.76 -15.84 -29.58
N PRO A 37 -24.48 -17.05 -29.08
CA PRO A 37 -23.23 -17.34 -28.38
C PRO A 37 -22.01 -17.12 -29.27
N GLU A 38 -20.89 -16.80 -28.63
CA GLU A 38 -19.62 -16.61 -29.32
C GLU A 38 -19.18 -17.89 -30.06
N MET A 39 -18.60 -17.71 -31.25
CA MET A 39 -18.11 -18.80 -32.08
C MET A 39 -16.62 -18.70 -32.25
N PHE A 40 -15.95 -19.84 -32.11
CA PHE A 40 -14.51 -19.96 -32.25
C PHE A 40 -14.18 -20.78 -33.48
N ALA A 41 -13.05 -20.52 -34.12
CA ALA A 41 -12.54 -21.38 -35.19
C ALA A 41 -11.02 -21.50 -35.15
N PHE A 42 -10.51 -22.72 -35.27
CA PHE A 42 -9.07 -22.94 -35.44
C PHE A 42 -8.65 -22.59 -36.87
N GLY A 43 -7.89 -21.50 -37.02
CA GLY A 43 -7.40 -21.01 -38.30
C GLY A 43 -5.89 -21.23 -38.46
N SER A 44 -5.46 -21.77 -39.60
CA SER A 44 -4.03 -21.84 -39.90
C SER A 44 -3.52 -20.51 -40.45
N TYR A 45 -2.26 -20.16 -40.14
CA TYR A 45 -1.57 -19.04 -40.76
C TYR A 45 -0.15 -19.40 -41.19
N THR A 46 0.28 -18.79 -42.29
CA THR A 46 1.66 -18.81 -42.76
C THR A 46 2.44 -17.63 -42.18
N ASN A 47 3.77 -17.75 -42.06
CA ASN A 47 4.63 -16.68 -41.53
C ASN A 47 4.27 -15.28 -42.09
N GLY A 48 4.02 -14.32 -41.18
CA GLY A 48 3.71 -12.94 -41.53
C GLY A 48 2.25 -12.62 -41.85
N LYS A 49 1.35 -13.62 -41.94
CA LYS A 49 -0.08 -13.42 -42.28
C LYS A 49 -1.05 -13.62 -41.10
N GLU A 50 -0.54 -13.61 -39.87
CA GLU A 50 -1.35 -13.84 -38.67
C GLU A 50 -2.44 -12.79 -38.49
N VAL A 51 -2.07 -11.51 -38.60
CA VAL A 51 -2.99 -10.37 -38.42
C VAL A 51 -4.06 -10.35 -39.50
N ASP A 52 -3.68 -10.58 -40.76
CA ASP A 52 -4.62 -10.61 -41.88
C ASP A 52 -5.67 -11.70 -41.69
N ARG A 53 -5.23 -12.91 -41.31
CA ARG A 53 -6.17 -14.01 -41.03
C ARG A 53 -7.03 -13.74 -39.81
N ALA A 54 -6.49 -13.14 -38.76
CA ALA A 54 -7.31 -12.76 -37.60
C ALA A 54 -8.44 -11.81 -38.00
N ASN A 55 -8.12 -10.78 -38.80
CA ASN A 55 -9.09 -9.80 -39.29
C ASN A 55 -10.17 -10.41 -40.17
N GLU A 56 -9.79 -11.35 -41.05
CA GLU A 56 -10.75 -12.03 -41.92
C GLU A 56 -11.78 -12.85 -41.12
N TRP A 57 -11.34 -13.60 -40.11
CA TRP A 57 -12.25 -14.36 -39.24
C TRP A 57 -13.14 -13.43 -38.39
N ASN A 58 -12.55 -12.38 -37.81
CA ASN A 58 -13.27 -11.38 -37.03
C ASN A 58 -14.34 -10.65 -37.86
N ALA A 59 -14.06 -10.35 -39.14
CA ALA A 59 -15.02 -9.74 -40.05
C ALA A 59 -16.27 -10.61 -40.27
N LYS A 60 -16.15 -11.93 -40.06
CA LYS A 60 -17.25 -12.88 -40.09
C LYS A 60 -17.85 -13.15 -38.71
N ASN A 61 -17.56 -12.34 -37.68
CA ASN A 61 -18.02 -12.56 -36.30
C ASN A 61 -17.61 -13.93 -35.72
N VAL A 62 -16.45 -14.46 -36.13
CA VAL A 62 -15.88 -15.69 -35.57
C VAL A 62 -14.55 -15.34 -34.92
N THR A 63 -14.39 -15.68 -33.64
CA THR A 63 -13.16 -15.44 -32.87
C THR A 63 -12.12 -16.50 -33.24
N PRO A 64 -11.02 -16.13 -33.92
CA PRO A 64 -10.06 -17.12 -34.41
C PRO A 64 -9.09 -17.59 -33.33
N ILE A 65 -8.87 -18.90 -33.26
CA ILE A 65 -7.76 -19.53 -32.51
C ILE A 65 -6.68 -19.90 -33.51
N LEU A 66 -5.75 -18.97 -33.73
CA LEU A 66 -4.75 -19.11 -34.79
C LEU A 66 -3.61 -20.06 -34.39
N TYR A 67 -3.20 -20.91 -35.32
CA TYR A 67 -2.01 -21.75 -35.17
C TYR A 67 -1.14 -21.69 -36.42
N ARG A 68 0.17 -21.84 -36.21
CA ARG A 68 1.15 -21.77 -37.29
C ARG A 68 1.08 -23.02 -38.16
N GLU A 69 0.99 -22.85 -39.47
CA GLU A 69 1.10 -23.92 -40.44
C GLU A 69 2.57 -24.16 -40.81
N ARG A 70 3.02 -25.43 -40.78
CA ARG A 70 4.33 -25.79 -41.34
C ARG A 70 4.24 -25.91 -42.86
N LYS A 71 5.38 -25.87 -43.55
CA LYS A 71 5.42 -25.98 -45.03
C LYS A 71 4.65 -27.23 -45.49
N GLY A 72 3.82 -27.08 -46.52
CA GLY A 72 3.13 -28.20 -47.16
C GLY A 72 1.81 -28.64 -46.50
N HIS A 73 1.02 -27.70 -45.94
CA HIS A 73 -0.27 -28.01 -45.30
C HIS A 73 -0.18 -28.98 -44.12
N ASP A 74 0.95 -28.92 -43.39
CA ASP A 74 1.14 -29.70 -42.19
C ASP A 74 0.48 -29.00 -40.98
N HIS A 75 -0.62 -29.60 -40.52
CA HIS A 75 -1.41 -29.20 -39.35
C HIS A 75 -0.96 -29.87 -38.05
N SER A 76 0.29 -30.35 -37.97
CA SER A 76 0.86 -30.99 -36.77
C SER A 76 0.66 -30.18 -35.49
N TYR A 77 0.81 -28.84 -35.55
CA TYR A 77 0.58 -27.95 -34.41
C TYR A 77 -0.87 -27.95 -33.92
N LEU A 78 -1.86 -27.99 -34.83
CA LEU A 78 -3.27 -28.13 -34.46
C LEU A 78 -3.50 -29.44 -33.69
N HIS A 79 -3.00 -30.55 -34.22
CA HIS A 79 -3.13 -31.84 -33.56
C HIS A 79 -2.46 -31.87 -32.19
N SER A 80 -1.27 -31.28 -32.04
CA SER A 80 -0.63 -31.16 -30.73
C SER A 80 -1.44 -30.32 -29.76
N THR A 81 -2.00 -29.19 -30.22
CA THR A 81 -2.83 -28.31 -29.38
C THR A 81 -4.09 -29.02 -28.92
N LEU A 82 -4.78 -29.75 -29.81
CA LEU A 82 -5.99 -30.51 -29.46
C LEU A 82 -5.68 -31.64 -28.47
N ARG A 83 -4.56 -32.35 -28.60
CA ARG A 83 -4.15 -33.36 -27.62
C ARG A 83 -3.84 -32.75 -26.26
N ALA A 84 -3.04 -31.68 -26.22
CA ALA A 84 -2.73 -30.99 -24.98
C ALA A 84 -3.98 -30.42 -24.30
N TRP A 85 -4.91 -29.87 -25.10
CA TRP A 85 -6.20 -29.38 -24.62
C TRP A 85 -7.05 -30.51 -24.03
N ALA A 86 -7.16 -31.64 -24.74
CA ALA A 86 -7.90 -32.82 -24.27
C ALA A 86 -7.30 -33.43 -23.00
N GLU A 87 -5.98 -33.54 -22.90
CA GLU A 87 -5.28 -34.03 -21.70
C GLU A 87 -5.52 -33.13 -20.50
N THR A 88 -5.47 -31.81 -20.69
CA THR A 88 -5.72 -30.83 -19.64
C THR A 88 -7.16 -30.92 -19.11
N TYR A 89 -8.15 -31.08 -20.00
CA TYR A 89 -9.56 -31.17 -19.61
C TYR A 89 -9.96 -32.53 -19.06
N ARG A 90 -9.36 -33.63 -19.54
CA ARG A 90 -9.58 -34.99 -19.01
C ARG A 90 -9.28 -35.05 -17.52
N ASP A 91 -8.21 -34.40 -17.09
CA ASP A 91 -7.76 -34.39 -15.70
C ASP A 91 -8.50 -33.34 -14.84
N GLY A 92 -9.35 -32.50 -15.46
CA GLY A 92 -10.14 -31.46 -14.81
C GLY A 92 -9.28 -30.54 -13.94
N VAL A 93 -9.61 -30.47 -12.64
CA VAL A 93 -8.86 -29.64 -11.68
C VAL A 93 -7.41 -30.11 -11.51
N ARG A 94 -7.14 -31.41 -11.61
CA ARG A 94 -5.77 -31.95 -11.52
C ARG A 94 -4.91 -31.49 -12.70
N GLY A 95 -5.53 -31.31 -13.88
CA GLY A 95 -4.86 -30.73 -15.03
C GLY A 95 -4.38 -29.30 -14.76
N LYS A 96 -5.22 -28.49 -14.10
CA LYS A 96 -4.86 -27.13 -13.66
C LYS A 96 -3.79 -27.12 -12.57
N GLU A 97 -3.85 -28.04 -11.60
CA GLU A 97 -2.81 -28.19 -10.58
C GLU A 97 -1.45 -28.57 -11.20
N ARG A 98 -1.43 -29.42 -12.23
CA ARG A 98 -0.22 -29.75 -12.98
C ARG A 98 0.38 -28.52 -13.66
N ILE A 99 -0.45 -27.71 -14.33
CA ILE A 99 -0.02 -26.44 -14.93
C ILE A 99 0.62 -25.52 -13.90
N VAL A 100 0.03 -25.42 -12.70
CA VAL A 100 0.59 -24.61 -11.61
C VAL A 100 2.00 -25.11 -11.25
N VAL A 101 2.20 -26.41 -11.06
CA VAL A 101 3.52 -26.95 -10.68
C VAL A 101 4.55 -26.73 -11.79
N GLU A 102 4.18 -26.94 -13.06
CA GLU A 102 5.06 -26.75 -14.21
C GLU A 102 5.45 -25.28 -14.40
N CYS A 103 4.49 -24.36 -14.25
CA CYS A 103 4.71 -22.94 -14.49
C CYS A 103 5.36 -22.24 -13.28
N ALA A 104 5.11 -22.68 -12.04
CA ALA A 104 5.54 -21.99 -10.83
C ALA A 104 7.08 -21.92 -10.67
N ILE A 105 7.80 -22.86 -11.28
CA ILE A 105 9.27 -22.89 -11.30
C ILE A 105 9.83 -21.77 -12.20
N GLY A 106 9.08 -21.36 -13.22
CA GLY A 106 9.45 -20.27 -14.13
C GLY A 106 9.34 -18.89 -13.47
N ARG A 107 10.30 -18.00 -13.76
CA ARG A 107 10.14 -16.56 -13.47
C ARG A 107 9.27 -15.92 -14.56
N PRO A 108 8.19 -15.20 -14.22
CA PRO A 108 7.23 -14.67 -15.21
C PRO A 108 7.86 -13.75 -16.27
N LEU A 109 8.96 -13.07 -15.94
CA LEU A 109 9.74 -12.23 -16.87
C LEU A 109 10.31 -12.99 -18.08
N ALA A 110 10.39 -14.32 -18.03
CA ALA A 110 10.86 -15.16 -19.13
C ALA A 110 9.74 -15.55 -20.13
N ALA A 111 8.50 -15.10 -19.92
CA ALA A 111 7.38 -15.43 -20.79
C ALA A 111 7.55 -14.81 -22.18
N THR A 112 7.38 -15.64 -23.20
CA THR A 112 7.34 -15.18 -24.60
C THR A 112 5.91 -15.33 -25.12
N LYS A 113 5.53 -14.56 -26.15
CA LYS A 113 4.22 -14.72 -26.80
C LYS A 113 3.96 -16.14 -27.32
N GLN A 114 5.01 -16.93 -27.56
CA GLN A 114 4.91 -18.30 -28.06
C GLN A 114 4.74 -19.33 -26.93
N ASP A 115 5.17 -19.00 -25.70
CA ASP A 115 5.05 -19.84 -24.52
C ASP A 115 4.41 -19.02 -23.39
N ASP A 116 3.09 -18.79 -23.53
CA ASP A 116 2.27 -18.03 -22.59
C ASP A 116 1.98 -18.85 -21.31
N PHE A 117 3.04 -19.17 -20.57
CA PHE A 117 2.92 -19.85 -19.28
C PHE A 117 2.29 -18.93 -18.21
N VAL A 118 2.39 -17.60 -18.35
CA VAL A 118 1.73 -16.63 -17.46
C VAL A 118 0.22 -16.72 -17.62
N GLY A 119 -0.30 -16.66 -18.85
CA GLY A 119 -1.73 -16.83 -19.12
C GLY A 119 -2.26 -18.19 -18.65
N ARG A 120 -1.51 -19.28 -18.88
CA ARG A 120 -1.87 -20.62 -18.36
C ARG A 120 -1.92 -20.67 -16.83
N MET A 121 -0.96 -20.04 -16.15
CA MET A 121 -0.94 -19.92 -14.68
C MET A 121 -2.17 -19.15 -14.19
N LEU A 122 -2.44 -17.97 -14.74
CA LEU A 122 -3.57 -17.13 -14.37
C LEU A 122 -4.91 -17.85 -14.57
N TRP A 123 -5.07 -18.56 -15.69
CA TRP A 123 -6.23 -19.40 -15.96
C TRP A 123 -6.38 -20.52 -14.93
N ALA A 124 -5.30 -21.22 -14.60
CA ALA A 124 -5.31 -22.32 -13.63
C ALA A 124 -5.67 -21.82 -12.22
N LEU A 125 -5.08 -20.71 -11.77
CA LEU A 125 -5.32 -20.11 -10.45
C LEU A 125 -6.76 -19.60 -10.27
N SER A 126 -7.41 -19.23 -11.36
CA SER A 126 -8.78 -18.72 -11.35
C SER A 126 -9.86 -19.81 -11.21
N ASP A 127 -9.49 -21.06 -10.94
CA ASP A 127 -10.48 -22.11 -10.68
C ASP A 127 -11.31 -21.80 -9.42
N PRO A 128 -12.66 -21.76 -9.49
CA PRO A 128 -13.51 -21.38 -8.36
C PRO A 128 -13.35 -22.24 -7.10
N ARG A 129 -12.88 -23.49 -7.24
CA ARG A 129 -12.65 -24.38 -6.08
C ARG A 129 -11.40 -23.99 -5.29
N GLY A 130 -10.52 -23.17 -5.86
CA GLY A 130 -9.29 -22.71 -5.21
C GLY A 130 -8.20 -23.77 -5.06
N LEU A 131 -8.39 -25.01 -5.53
CA LEU A 131 -7.39 -26.08 -5.39
C LEU A 131 -6.07 -25.78 -6.11
N PRO A 132 -6.05 -25.27 -7.36
CA PRO A 132 -4.80 -24.87 -8.00
C PRO A 132 -4.11 -23.71 -7.28
N ALA A 133 -4.88 -22.73 -6.77
CA ALA A 133 -4.33 -21.63 -5.98
C ALA A 133 -3.76 -22.11 -4.64
N LYS A 134 -4.41 -23.08 -3.98
CA LYS A 134 -3.88 -23.76 -2.80
C LYS A 134 -2.56 -24.44 -3.13
N ARG A 135 -2.51 -25.21 -4.23
CA ARG A 135 -1.32 -25.92 -4.67
C ARG A 135 -0.16 -24.96 -4.96
N PHE A 136 -0.44 -23.81 -5.56
CA PHE A 136 0.52 -22.74 -5.78
C PHE A 136 1.09 -22.21 -4.45
N ALA A 137 0.21 -21.89 -3.49
CA ALA A 137 0.60 -21.31 -2.21
C ALA A 137 1.41 -22.26 -1.32
N GLU A 138 1.13 -23.57 -1.41
CA GLU A 138 1.77 -24.63 -0.61
C GLU A 138 2.99 -25.26 -1.29
N LEU A 139 3.38 -24.81 -2.50
CA LEU A 139 4.51 -25.38 -3.21
C LEU A 139 5.84 -25.11 -2.47
N ASP A 140 6.71 -26.11 -2.45
CA ASP A 140 8.07 -26.03 -1.90
C ASP A 140 9.08 -26.43 -2.99
N PRO A 141 10.06 -25.58 -3.35
CA PRO A 141 10.26 -24.20 -2.87
C PRO A 141 9.09 -23.27 -3.25
N VAL A 142 8.92 -22.20 -2.48
CA VAL A 142 7.85 -21.22 -2.69
C VAL A 142 7.95 -20.58 -4.10
N PRO A 143 6.84 -20.36 -4.81
CA PRO A 143 6.87 -19.59 -6.05
C PRO A 143 7.37 -18.16 -5.78
N SER A 144 8.22 -17.63 -6.67
CA SER A 144 8.83 -16.30 -6.54
C SER A 144 7.80 -15.19 -6.42
N LEU A 145 8.06 -14.19 -5.57
CA LEU A 145 7.22 -12.98 -5.45
C LEU A 145 7.06 -12.22 -6.78
N ASP A 146 7.94 -12.45 -7.77
CA ASP A 146 7.82 -11.87 -9.11
C ASP A 146 6.47 -12.19 -9.80
N TRP A 147 5.76 -13.25 -9.37
CA TRP A 147 4.40 -13.55 -9.81
C TRP A 147 3.36 -12.51 -9.38
N LEU A 148 3.66 -11.68 -8.38
CA LEU A 148 2.76 -10.66 -7.88
C LEU A 148 2.45 -9.60 -8.95
N GLU A 149 3.42 -9.27 -9.79
CA GLU A 149 3.26 -8.29 -10.87
C GLU A 149 2.23 -8.75 -11.92
N PRO A 150 2.37 -9.91 -12.61
CA PRO A 150 1.36 -10.36 -13.56
C PRO A 150 0.01 -10.65 -12.91
N LEU A 151 -0.04 -11.08 -11.64
CA LEU A 151 -1.30 -11.22 -10.89
C LEU A 151 -1.98 -9.86 -10.63
N SER A 152 -1.23 -8.77 -10.71
CA SER A 152 -1.65 -7.40 -10.44
C SER A 152 -1.96 -6.58 -11.69
N GLN A 153 -1.58 -7.08 -12.87
CA GLN A 153 -1.88 -6.43 -14.14
C GLN A 153 -3.34 -6.69 -14.55
N ASP A 154 -3.96 -5.68 -15.16
CA ASP A 154 -5.37 -5.70 -15.52
C ASP A 154 -5.60 -6.49 -16.83
N PHE A 155 -5.31 -7.79 -16.77
CA PHE A 155 -5.43 -8.70 -17.90
C PHE A 155 -6.85 -9.18 -18.18
N TYR A 156 -7.76 -9.06 -17.21
CA TYR A 156 -9.12 -9.56 -17.34
C TYR A 156 -10.09 -8.48 -17.80
N ARG A 157 -11.09 -8.89 -18.57
CA ARG A 157 -12.09 -8.00 -19.18
C ARG A 157 -13.52 -8.43 -18.85
N HIS A 158 -14.51 -7.74 -19.42
CA HIS A 158 -15.93 -8.09 -19.30
C HIS A 158 -16.23 -9.58 -19.55
N GLU A 159 -15.56 -10.19 -20.53
CA GLU A 159 -15.70 -11.63 -20.86
C GLU A 159 -15.24 -12.58 -19.75
N ASP A 160 -14.31 -12.15 -18.90
CA ASP A 160 -13.77 -12.94 -17.80
C ASP A 160 -14.62 -12.86 -16.52
N LEU A 161 -15.65 -12.00 -16.46
CA LEU A 161 -16.50 -11.86 -15.27
C LEU A 161 -17.08 -13.21 -14.80
N GLY A 162 -17.51 -14.05 -15.75
CA GLY A 162 -18.08 -15.36 -15.46
C GLY A 162 -17.08 -16.31 -14.77
N ARG A 163 -15.77 -16.16 -15.03
CA ARG A 163 -14.71 -16.94 -14.39
C ARG A 163 -14.65 -16.69 -12.88
N PHE A 164 -15.01 -15.48 -12.46
CA PHE A 164 -15.02 -15.06 -11.06
C PHE A 164 -16.43 -15.10 -10.43
N GLY A 165 -17.37 -15.78 -11.09
CA GLY A 165 -18.74 -15.94 -10.60
C GLY A 165 -19.58 -14.66 -10.68
N VAL A 166 -19.15 -13.67 -11.46
CA VAL A 166 -19.89 -12.43 -11.68
C VAL A 166 -20.68 -12.55 -12.99
N PRO A 167 -22.02 -12.40 -12.98
CA PRO A 167 -22.80 -12.43 -14.21
C PRO A 167 -22.46 -11.21 -15.06
N ALA A 168 -22.08 -11.45 -16.32
CA ALA A 168 -21.84 -10.38 -17.29
C ALA A 168 -23.17 -9.81 -17.82
N LEU A 169 -23.22 -8.50 -18.02
CA LEU A 169 -24.35 -7.86 -18.71
C LEU A 169 -24.32 -8.20 -20.20
N ALA A 170 -25.50 -8.13 -20.85
CA ALA A 170 -25.64 -8.39 -22.28
C ALA A 170 -24.84 -7.37 -23.12
N ASP A 171 -24.87 -6.10 -22.72
CA ASP A 171 -24.02 -5.07 -23.31
C ASP A 171 -22.61 -5.15 -22.70
N ALA A 172 -21.62 -5.37 -23.54
CA ALA A 172 -20.23 -5.51 -23.11
C ALA A 172 -19.64 -4.15 -22.68
N ASP A 173 -19.15 -4.06 -21.45
CA ASP A 173 -18.36 -2.91 -21.01
C ASP A 173 -16.92 -3.05 -21.51
N LYS A 174 -16.62 -2.34 -22.61
CA LYS A 174 -15.29 -2.33 -23.22
C LYS A 174 -14.23 -1.62 -22.37
N LYS A 175 -14.62 -0.86 -21.34
CA LYS A 175 -13.69 -0.15 -20.46
C LYS A 175 -13.36 -0.93 -19.19
N LEU A 176 -14.09 -2.01 -18.91
CA LEU A 176 -13.86 -2.81 -17.73
C LEU A 176 -12.57 -3.62 -17.89
N GLU A 177 -11.58 -3.24 -17.10
CA GLU A 177 -10.32 -3.95 -16.95
C GLU A 177 -10.08 -4.19 -15.46
N PHE A 178 -9.60 -5.38 -15.12
CA PHE A 178 -9.31 -5.75 -13.74
C PHE A 178 -8.25 -6.84 -13.65
N SER A 179 -7.69 -7.02 -12.46
CA SER A 179 -6.58 -7.95 -12.19
C SER A 179 -7.01 -9.08 -11.27
N PHE A 180 -6.18 -10.10 -11.12
CA PHE A 180 -6.49 -11.19 -10.20
C PHE A 180 -6.57 -10.67 -8.76
N THR A 181 -5.68 -9.76 -8.38
CA THR A 181 -5.59 -9.20 -7.02
C THR A 181 -6.57 -8.06 -6.73
N ARG A 182 -7.24 -7.52 -7.76
CA ARG A 182 -8.30 -6.51 -7.65
C ARG A 182 -9.36 -6.77 -8.70
N ARG A 183 -10.49 -7.37 -8.29
CA ARG A 183 -11.54 -7.80 -9.22
C ARG A 183 -12.96 -7.54 -8.70
N PRO A 184 -13.96 -7.43 -9.60
CA PRO A 184 -15.36 -7.49 -9.20
C PRO A 184 -15.67 -8.77 -8.42
N ALA A 185 -16.51 -8.65 -7.40
CA ALA A 185 -16.96 -9.77 -6.59
C ALA A 185 -18.41 -10.12 -6.90
N PRO A 186 -18.83 -11.40 -6.77
CA PRO A 186 -20.24 -11.74 -6.82
C PRO A 186 -21.01 -11.01 -5.71
N TYR A 187 -22.32 -10.85 -5.86
CA TYR A 187 -23.13 -10.06 -4.92
C TYR A 187 -23.00 -10.53 -3.46
N THR A 188 -22.77 -11.82 -3.23
CA THR A 188 -22.57 -12.42 -1.90
C THR A 188 -21.28 -11.98 -1.21
N LYS A 189 -20.32 -11.45 -1.98
CA LYS A 189 -18.98 -11.04 -1.52
C LYS A 189 -18.67 -9.58 -1.82
N ALA A 190 -19.64 -8.83 -2.33
CA ALA A 190 -19.49 -7.41 -2.62
C ALA A 190 -19.03 -6.64 -1.37
N PRO A 191 -18.21 -5.58 -1.49
CA PRO A 191 -17.77 -4.84 -2.69
C PRO A 191 -16.65 -5.55 -3.49
N TRP A 192 -15.89 -4.81 -4.28
CA TRP A 192 -14.74 -5.32 -5.05
C TRP A 192 -13.78 -6.14 -4.17
N MET A 193 -13.34 -7.28 -4.69
CA MET A 193 -12.42 -8.18 -4.01
C MET A 193 -10.99 -7.68 -4.14
N VAL A 194 -10.38 -7.32 -3.01
CA VAL A 194 -9.07 -6.68 -2.93
C VAL A 194 -8.26 -7.19 -1.73
N LEU A 195 -6.93 -7.17 -1.86
CA LEU A 195 -5.99 -7.52 -0.79
C LEU A 195 -5.65 -6.32 0.13
N SER A 196 -5.56 -5.13 -0.47
CA SER A 196 -5.32 -3.85 0.18
C SER A 196 -6.16 -2.81 -0.54
N ASP A 197 -6.83 -1.93 0.21
CA ASP A 197 -7.57 -0.79 -0.32
C ASP A 197 -7.57 0.35 0.68
N SER A 198 -7.81 1.53 0.18
CA SER A 198 -7.89 2.78 0.92
C SER A 198 -9.25 3.01 1.62
N GLY A 199 -10.29 2.25 1.23
CA GLY A 199 -11.66 2.36 1.74
C GLY A 199 -11.95 1.63 3.06
N ASN A 200 -13.17 1.85 3.59
CA ASN A 200 -13.68 1.19 4.80
C ASN A 200 -14.54 -0.05 4.50
N ARG A 201 -14.79 -0.40 3.23
CA ARG A 201 -15.68 -1.52 2.87
C ARG A 201 -14.85 -2.75 2.57
N THR A 202 -15.05 -3.82 3.32
CA THR A 202 -14.34 -5.09 3.13
C THR A 202 -15.21 -6.07 2.36
N SER A 203 -14.69 -6.61 1.26
CA SER A 203 -15.27 -7.75 0.54
C SER A 203 -14.95 -9.07 1.25
N GLU A 204 -15.83 -10.06 1.22
CA GLU A 204 -15.38 -11.42 1.52
C GLU A 204 -14.50 -11.97 0.40
N TRP A 205 -13.56 -12.84 0.74
CA TRP A 205 -12.69 -13.48 -0.24
C TRP A 205 -13.25 -14.83 -0.74
N ASP A 206 -12.89 -15.19 -1.95
CA ASP A 206 -13.02 -16.56 -2.45
C ASP A 206 -11.79 -17.40 -2.12
N ALA A 207 -11.90 -18.70 -2.39
CA ALA A 207 -10.81 -19.63 -2.12
C ALA A 207 -9.51 -19.25 -2.87
N PRO A 208 -9.55 -18.88 -4.17
CA PRO A 208 -8.36 -18.40 -4.86
C PRO A 208 -7.69 -17.19 -4.19
N MET A 209 -8.46 -16.18 -3.77
CA MET A 209 -7.91 -14.98 -3.11
C MET A 209 -7.32 -15.31 -1.74
N HIS A 210 -7.99 -16.17 -0.96
CA HIS A 210 -7.48 -16.63 0.33
C HIS A 210 -6.13 -17.36 0.18
N HIS A 211 -6.02 -18.29 -0.78
CA HIS A 211 -4.77 -19.01 -0.99
C HIS A 211 -3.66 -18.11 -1.55
N LEU A 212 -4.01 -17.11 -2.36
CA LEU A 212 -3.05 -16.08 -2.75
C LEU A 212 -2.50 -15.33 -1.53
N ALA A 213 -3.34 -14.95 -0.57
CA ALA A 213 -2.88 -14.33 0.67
C ALA A 213 -1.97 -15.25 1.50
N CYS A 214 -2.27 -16.56 1.56
CA CYS A 214 -1.38 -17.54 2.20
C CYS A 214 0.00 -17.61 1.54
N TRP A 215 0.07 -17.46 0.22
CA TRP A 215 1.33 -17.37 -0.50
C TRP A 215 2.11 -16.09 -0.15
N LEU A 216 1.46 -14.92 -0.11
CA LEU A 216 2.11 -13.64 0.22
C LEU A 216 2.76 -13.66 1.60
N VAL A 217 2.12 -14.30 2.57
CA VAL A 217 2.62 -14.45 3.95
C VAL A 217 3.89 -15.32 4.05
N ARG A 218 4.31 -15.96 2.95
CA ARG A 218 5.60 -16.65 2.85
C ARG A 218 6.74 -15.74 2.38
N HIS A 219 6.48 -14.46 2.12
CA HIS A 219 7.43 -13.46 1.62
C HIS A 219 7.54 -12.23 2.53
N LEU A 220 7.30 -12.37 3.84
CA LEU A 220 7.25 -11.25 4.79
C LEU A 220 8.56 -10.47 4.94
N ASP A 221 9.71 -11.03 4.57
CA ASP A 221 11.01 -10.32 4.55
C ASP A 221 11.28 -9.58 3.23
N ASP A 222 10.41 -9.69 2.23
CA ASP A 222 10.59 -9.00 0.94
C ASP A 222 9.94 -7.60 0.95
N PRO A 223 10.72 -6.51 0.82
CA PRO A 223 10.19 -5.14 0.85
C PRO A 223 9.24 -4.83 -0.29
N LYS A 224 9.40 -5.52 -1.44
CA LYS A 224 8.51 -5.33 -2.60
C LYS A 224 7.07 -5.64 -2.25
N LEU A 225 6.82 -6.62 -1.38
CA LEU A 225 5.48 -6.97 -0.92
C LEU A 225 4.85 -5.82 -0.13
N LEU A 226 5.60 -5.27 0.84
CA LEU A 226 5.13 -4.16 1.66
C LEU A 226 4.83 -2.93 0.80
N LEU A 227 5.77 -2.53 -0.06
CA LEU A 227 5.61 -1.38 -0.95
C LEU A 227 4.45 -1.57 -1.93
N TRP A 228 4.24 -2.79 -2.44
CA TRP A 228 3.08 -3.12 -3.27
C TRP A 228 1.75 -2.95 -2.51
N LEU A 229 1.67 -3.38 -1.25
CA LEU A 229 0.48 -3.19 -0.41
C LEU A 229 0.20 -1.72 -0.12
N VAL A 230 1.25 -0.93 0.11
CA VAL A 230 1.17 0.53 0.32
C VAL A 230 0.70 1.25 -0.93
N LYS A 231 1.28 0.93 -2.10
CA LYS A 231 0.85 1.47 -3.41
C LYS A 231 -0.62 1.18 -3.71
N ARG A 232 -1.20 0.12 -3.14
CA ARG A 232 -2.62 -0.25 -3.28
C ARG A 232 -3.55 0.34 -2.22
N GLY A 233 -3.09 1.29 -1.43
CA GLY A 233 -3.92 2.03 -0.47
C GLY A 233 -3.50 1.87 0.98
N GLY A 234 -2.57 0.96 1.29
CA GLY A 234 -1.92 0.87 2.60
C GLY A 234 -2.79 0.36 3.75
N ARG A 235 -4.04 -0.06 3.51
CA ARG A 235 -4.82 -0.77 4.53
C ARG A 235 -5.12 -2.18 4.06
N LEU A 236 -4.65 -3.12 4.87
CA LEU A 236 -4.83 -4.52 4.61
C LEU A 236 -6.29 -4.92 4.82
N HIS A 237 -6.76 -5.82 3.97
CA HIS A 237 -8.00 -6.52 4.23
C HIS A 237 -7.93 -7.28 5.57
N HIS A 238 -9.02 -7.32 6.34
CA HIS A 238 -9.03 -7.92 7.67
C HIS A 238 -8.51 -9.39 7.71
N GLN A 239 -8.82 -10.18 6.66
CA GLN A 239 -8.30 -11.56 6.56
C GLN A 239 -6.79 -11.59 6.27
N LEU A 240 -6.25 -10.61 5.53
CA LEU A 240 -4.81 -10.48 5.31
C LEU A 240 -4.11 -10.10 6.61
N THR A 241 -4.65 -9.11 7.33
CA THR A 241 -4.17 -8.68 8.66
C THR A 241 -4.03 -9.90 9.56
N TRP A 242 -5.11 -10.68 9.70
CA TRP A 242 -5.10 -11.87 10.54
C TRP A 242 -4.07 -12.93 10.11
N LEU A 243 -3.91 -13.17 8.80
CA LEU A 243 -2.92 -14.13 8.29
C LEU A 243 -1.49 -13.66 8.56
N VAL A 244 -1.20 -12.37 8.39
CA VAL A 244 0.12 -11.79 8.68
C VAL A 244 0.41 -11.88 10.18
N GLU A 245 -0.49 -11.41 11.03
CA GLU A 245 -0.35 -11.46 12.50
C GLU A 245 -0.13 -12.89 12.99
N ARG A 246 -0.99 -13.81 12.57
CA ARG A 246 -0.87 -15.23 12.91
C ARG A 246 0.50 -15.78 12.51
N ARG A 247 1.00 -15.45 11.32
CA ARG A 247 2.30 -15.92 10.88
C ARG A 247 3.44 -15.34 11.69
N LEU A 248 3.39 -14.05 12.00
CA LEU A 248 4.38 -13.39 12.85
C LEU A 248 4.41 -14.02 14.24
N ASP A 249 3.24 -14.32 14.83
CA ASP A 249 3.13 -15.00 16.13
C ASP A 249 3.68 -16.43 16.10
N GLU A 250 3.37 -17.19 15.04
CA GLU A 250 3.92 -18.53 14.82
C GLU A 250 5.46 -18.50 14.75
N LEU A 251 6.03 -17.56 13.98
CA LEU A 251 7.48 -17.39 13.87
C LEU A 251 8.11 -16.96 15.20
N ALA A 252 7.51 -15.99 15.90
CA ALA A 252 7.98 -15.54 17.20
C ALA A 252 7.89 -16.65 18.26
N LYS A 253 6.90 -17.55 18.18
CA LYS A 253 6.82 -18.73 19.03
C LYS A 253 7.97 -19.69 18.77
N LEU A 254 8.27 -20.00 17.50
CA LEU A 254 9.37 -20.89 17.13
C LEU A 254 10.74 -20.34 17.57
N GLU A 255 10.94 -19.02 17.44
CA GLU A 255 12.15 -18.34 17.93
C GLU A 255 12.29 -18.44 19.46
N ARG A 256 11.21 -18.20 20.20
CA ARG A 256 11.20 -18.32 21.68
C ARG A 256 11.45 -19.73 22.17
N THR A 257 10.92 -20.75 21.46
CA THR A 257 11.14 -22.15 21.82
C THR A 257 12.50 -22.69 21.34
N GLY A 258 13.25 -21.92 20.55
CA GLY A 258 14.54 -22.33 20.02
C GLY A 258 14.46 -23.47 18.99
N ASP A 259 13.34 -23.62 18.27
CA ASP A 259 13.17 -24.70 17.28
C ASP A 259 13.89 -24.34 15.96
N ALA A 260 15.23 -24.45 16.01
CA ALA A 260 16.10 -24.13 14.89
C ALA A 260 15.83 -25.00 13.65
N LYS A 261 15.35 -26.24 13.84
CA LYS A 261 15.05 -27.16 12.73
C LYS A 261 13.82 -26.71 11.95
N ALA A 262 12.76 -26.30 12.65
CA ALA A 262 11.57 -25.74 11.99
C ALA A 262 11.89 -24.43 11.26
N LEU A 263 12.67 -23.54 11.88
CA LEU A 263 13.09 -22.27 11.27
C LEU A 263 13.98 -22.48 10.04
N ALA A 264 14.94 -23.42 10.10
CA ALA A 264 15.77 -23.79 8.95
C ALA A 264 14.93 -24.31 7.79
N ARG A 265 13.99 -25.24 8.06
CA ARG A 265 13.08 -25.77 7.03
C ARG A 265 12.24 -24.66 6.37
N ILE A 266 11.77 -23.69 7.15
CA ILE A 266 11.03 -22.53 6.60
C ILE A 266 11.93 -21.71 5.67
N ARG A 267 13.18 -21.44 6.07
CA ARG A 267 14.14 -20.67 5.25
C ARG A 267 14.54 -21.42 3.97
N ASP A 268 14.76 -22.73 4.06
CA ASP A 268 15.13 -23.56 2.91
C ASP A 268 14.02 -23.56 1.85
N ASN A 269 12.77 -23.66 2.28
CA ASN A 269 11.62 -23.67 1.38
C ASN A 269 11.19 -22.26 0.94
N SER A 270 11.52 -21.24 1.73
CA SER A 270 11.06 -19.87 1.53
C SER A 270 12.08 -18.87 2.12
N PRO A 271 13.10 -18.49 1.35
CA PRO A 271 14.22 -17.66 1.86
C PRO A 271 13.80 -16.33 2.49
N ARG A 272 12.68 -15.75 2.00
CA ARG A 272 12.11 -14.47 2.48
C ARG A 272 10.90 -14.63 3.42
N ALA A 273 10.69 -15.81 4.01
CA ALA A 273 9.53 -16.03 4.89
C ALA A 273 9.67 -15.45 6.29
N ILE A 274 10.89 -15.34 6.81
CA ILE A 274 11.14 -14.90 8.19
C ILE A 274 11.62 -13.45 8.14
N PRO A 275 10.78 -12.47 8.54
CA PRO A 275 11.15 -11.06 8.48
C PRO A 275 12.25 -10.75 9.49
N ARG A 276 13.26 -9.99 9.05
CA ARG A 276 14.27 -9.36 9.90
C ARG A 276 13.67 -8.27 10.79
N ALA A 277 14.46 -7.74 11.74
CA ALA A 277 13.95 -6.80 12.74
C ALA A 277 13.34 -5.55 12.11
N ALA A 278 14.01 -4.94 11.12
CA ALA A 278 13.45 -3.77 10.44
C ALA A 278 12.15 -4.09 9.68
N MET A 279 12.05 -5.24 9.02
CA MET A 279 10.77 -5.63 8.38
C MET A 279 9.66 -5.85 9.40
N ARG A 280 9.94 -6.38 10.60
CA ARG A 280 8.94 -6.50 11.67
C ARG A 280 8.44 -5.14 12.14
N THR A 281 9.33 -4.15 12.25
CA THR A 281 8.93 -2.77 12.54
C THR A 281 7.98 -2.23 11.46
N LEU A 282 8.34 -2.38 10.18
CA LEU A 282 7.48 -1.94 9.07
C LEU A 282 6.11 -2.65 9.05
N TRP A 283 6.08 -3.95 9.33
CA TRP A 283 4.81 -4.68 9.46
C TRP A 283 3.97 -4.16 10.63
N ARG A 284 4.56 -3.88 11.80
CA ARG A 284 3.83 -3.28 12.94
C ARG A 284 3.25 -1.92 12.58
N LEU A 285 4.00 -1.07 11.88
CA LEU A 285 3.50 0.23 11.43
C LEU A 285 2.30 0.07 10.49
N LEU A 286 2.38 -0.87 9.53
CA LEU A 286 1.29 -1.12 8.58
C LEU A 286 0.05 -1.69 9.27
N LEU A 287 0.21 -2.71 10.12
CA LEU A 287 -0.88 -3.37 10.84
C LEU A 287 -1.58 -2.43 11.82
N ASN A 288 -0.82 -1.54 12.48
CA ASN A 288 -1.36 -0.53 13.39
C ASN A 288 -1.87 0.75 12.69
N GLY A 289 -1.93 0.76 11.35
CA GLY A 289 -2.46 1.88 10.58
C GLY A 289 -1.65 3.18 10.69
N ARG A 290 -0.33 3.06 10.95
CA ARG A 290 0.61 4.18 11.02
C ARG A 290 1.29 4.46 9.68
N VAL A 291 1.11 3.61 8.68
CA VAL A 291 1.53 3.88 7.30
C VAL A 291 0.46 4.70 6.59
N ARG A 292 0.89 5.69 5.81
CA ARG A 292 0.02 6.59 5.08
C ARG A 292 -0.84 5.82 4.07
N ALA A 293 -2.15 5.90 4.24
CA ALA A 293 -3.13 5.31 3.34
C ALA A 293 -3.62 6.35 2.32
N GLY A 294 -3.55 6.03 1.03
CA GLY A 294 -3.79 6.96 -0.08
C GLY A 294 -5.19 7.59 -0.19
N ALA A 295 -6.19 7.20 0.61
CA ALA A 295 -7.54 7.79 0.56
C ALA A 295 -8.11 8.28 1.90
N ARG A 296 -7.29 8.46 2.93
CA ARG A 296 -7.71 9.32 4.04
C ARG A 296 -7.58 10.78 3.59
N ASN A 297 -8.57 11.27 2.84
CA ASN A 297 -8.82 12.70 2.74
C ASN A 297 -9.39 13.18 4.08
N PHE A 298 -8.54 13.29 5.11
CA PHE A 298 -8.84 14.14 6.24
C PHE A 298 -8.74 15.57 5.73
N ASP A 299 -9.88 16.06 5.25
CA ASP A 299 -9.97 17.38 4.68
C ASP A 299 -9.99 18.40 5.82
N LEU A 300 -8.82 18.99 6.10
CA LEU A 300 -8.68 20.09 7.05
C LEU A 300 -9.57 21.28 6.67
N TYR A 301 -9.90 21.48 5.39
CA TYR A 301 -10.87 22.50 4.99
C TYR A 301 -12.26 22.15 5.49
N ARG A 302 -12.71 20.89 5.32
CA ARG A 302 -13.98 20.42 5.87
C ARG A 302 -14.01 20.55 7.40
N TRP A 303 -12.93 20.17 8.07
CA TRP A 303 -12.82 20.33 9.52
C TRP A 303 -12.94 21.81 9.93
N ARG A 304 -12.27 22.71 9.20
CA ARG A 304 -12.29 24.15 9.46
C ARG A 304 -13.69 24.73 9.34
N GLU A 305 -14.46 24.34 8.33
CA GLU A 305 -15.85 24.79 8.19
C GLU A 305 -16.73 24.30 9.34
N GLN A 306 -16.50 23.07 9.84
CA GLN A 306 -17.18 22.57 11.04
C GLN A 306 -16.81 23.36 12.30
N PHE A 307 -15.52 23.67 12.49
CA PHE A 307 -15.06 24.48 13.61
C PHE A 307 -15.66 25.89 13.57
N LYS A 308 -15.69 26.54 12.39
CA LYS A 308 -16.29 27.87 12.24
C LYS A 308 -17.79 27.85 12.55
N ARG A 309 -18.51 26.80 12.16
CA ARG A 309 -19.94 26.67 12.40
C ARG A 309 -20.27 26.33 13.86
N ASP A 310 -19.60 25.32 14.42
CA ASP A 310 -20.01 24.64 15.66
C ASP A 310 -19.07 24.91 16.86
N GLY A 311 -17.89 25.51 16.62
CA GLY A 311 -16.84 25.69 17.63
C GLY A 311 -16.09 24.41 17.99
N LEU A 312 -15.24 24.47 19.03
CA LEU A 312 -14.48 23.31 19.51
C LEU A 312 -15.35 22.38 20.36
N THR A 313 -16.20 21.60 19.70
CA THR A 313 -16.88 20.47 20.36
C THR A 313 -15.95 19.27 20.50
N ALA A 314 -16.33 18.27 21.31
CA ALA A 314 -15.52 17.06 21.48
C ALA A 314 -15.30 16.30 20.16
N SER A 315 -16.31 16.21 19.29
CA SER A 315 -16.18 15.56 17.98
C SER A 315 -15.28 16.34 17.02
N VAL A 316 -15.40 17.68 17.00
CA VAL A 316 -14.51 18.54 16.20
C VAL A 316 -13.06 18.45 16.70
N ARG A 317 -12.85 18.36 18.02
CA ARG A 317 -11.52 18.13 18.61
C ARG A 317 -10.93 16.78 18.18
N LEU A 318 -11.71 15.69 18.28
CA LEU A 318 -11.25 14.36 17.87
C LEU A 318 -10.95 14.31 16.36
N ALA A 319 -11.79 14.94 15.53
CA ALA A 319 -11.54 15.04 14.10
C ALA A 319 -10.24 15.82 13.77
N LEU A 320 -9.92 16.88 14.54
CA LEU A 320 -8.64 17.59 14.41
C LEU A 320 -7.47 16.66 14.75
N LYS A 321 -7.60 15.87 15.82
CA LYS A 321 -6.56 14.92 16.21
C LYS A 321 -6.33 13.85 15.16
N ASP A 322 -7.40 13.31 14.58
CA ASP A 322 -7.31 12.32 13.50
C ASP A 322 -6.65 12.93 12.25
N ALA A 323 -6.96 14.19 11.93
CA ALA A 323 -6.39 14.93 10.81
C ALA A 323 -4.90 15.24 11.00
N LEU A 324 -4.48 15.52 12.23
CA LEU A 324 -3.09 15.83 12.61
C LEU A 324 -2.32 14.61 13.12
N ALA A 325 -2.90 13.41 13.05
CA ALA A 325 -2.25 12.20 13.52
C ALA A 325 -0.98 11.94 12.70
N PRO A 326 0.18 11.73 13.34
CA PRO A 326 1.41 11.44 12.62
C PRO A 326 1.36 10.04 11.99
N CYS A 327 1.89 9.94 10.78
CA CYS A 327 2.00 8.71 10.00
C CYS A 327 3.26 8.71 9.14
N VAL A 328 3.58 7.56 8.55
CA VAL A 328 4.80 7.34 7.79
C VAL A 328 4.44 7.07 6.33
N ALA A 329 4.96 7.88 5.42
CA ALA A 329 4.94 7.56 4.00
C ALA A 329 6.13 6.67 3.66
N LEU A 330 5.89 5.55 2.97
CA LEU A 330 6.91 4.61 2.54
C LEU A 330 7.08 4.67 1.03
N ARG A 331 8.33 4.72 0.57
CA ARG A 331 8.70 4.81 -0.85
C ARG A 331 9.80 3.80 -1.19
N GLU A 332 9.95 3.55 -2.49
CA GLU A 332 11.09 2.76 -2.97
C GLU A 332 12.39 3.50 -2.65
N PRO A 333 13.42 2.79 -2.13
CA PRO A 333 14.68 3.43 -1.80
C PRO A 333 15.34 4.01 -3.06
N PHE A 334 15.84 5.24 -2.94
CA PHE A 334 16.70 5.83 -3.96
C PHE A 334 18.09 5.19 -3.90
N HIS A 335 18.35 4.19 -4.74
CA HIS A 335 19.70 3.66 -4.92
C HIS A 335 20.43 4.45 -6.01
N TRP A 336 21.41 5.25 -5.62
CA TRP A 336 22.51 5.58 -6.53
C TRP A 336 23.35 4.32 -6.70
N SER A 337 23.63 3.95 -7.95
CA SER A 337 24.39 2.75 -8.29
C SER A 337 25.86 2.95 -7.95
N ASP A 338 26.21 2.85 -6.68
CA ASP A 338 27.52 2.37 -6.24
C ASP A 338 27.52 2.25 -4.70
N GLU A 339 27.83 1.03 -4.26
CA GLU A 339 28.52 0.64 -3.02
C GLU A 339 27.86 -0.56 -2.35
N THR A 340 28.47 -1.71 -2.61
CA THR A 340 28.36 -2.92 -1.79
C THR A 340 28.91 -2.63 -0.39
N VAL A 341 28.05 -2.18 0.52
CA VAL A 341 28.39 -2.14 1.95
C VAL A 341 27.91 -3.43 2.61
N VAL A 342 28.87 -4.19 3.14
CA VAL A 342 28.64 -5.39 3.94
C VAL A 342 28.64 -5.03 5.43
N SER A 343 27.65 -5.55 6.14
CA SER A 343 27.50 -5.71 7.61
C SER A 343 26.86 -4.55 8.40
N ASP A 344 25.98 -4.93 9.33
CA ASP A 344 25.08 -4.17 10.22
C ASP A 344 24.12 -3.12 9.63
N GLU A 345 24.41 -2.48 8.50
CA GLU A 345 23.50 -1.48 7.91
C GLU A 345 22.29 -2.09 7.20
N THR A 346 22.34 -3.38 6.86
CA THR A 346 21.27 -4.10 6.15
C THR A 346 19.99 -4.35 6.96
N ASP A 347 20.03 -4.14 8.28
CA ASP A 347 18.86 -4.24 9.17
C ASP A 347 18.33 -2.87 9.63
N ARG A 348 18.85 -1.76 9.08
CA ARG A 348 18.23 -0.44 9.27
C ARG A 348 17.03 -0.30 8.36
N VAL A 349 15.95 0.34 8.85
CA VAL A 349 14.74 0.55 8.05
C VAL A 349 15.04 1.35 6.76
N LYS A 350 15.86 2.40 6.85
CA LYS A 350 16.29 3.20 5.69
C LYS A 350 17.06 2.43 4.61
N ALA A 351 17.69 1.30 4.96
CA ALA A 351 18.36 0.45 3.96
C ALA A 351 17.35 -0.39 3.14
N ILE A 352 16.12 -0.51 3.63
CA ILE A 352 15.06 -1.35 3.07
C ILE A 352 14.05 -0.51 2.28
N VAL A 353 13.63 0.62 2.85
CA VAL A 353 12.64 1.54 2.28
C VAL A 353 13.05 2.98 2.59
N ASP A 354 12.76 3.89 1.67
CA ASP A 354 12.78 5.31 1.99
C ASP A 354 11.48 5.68 2.70
N TRP A 355 11.54 6.64 3.61
CA TRP A 355 10.38 7.05 4.39
C TRP A 355 10.41 8.51 4.80
N GLU A 356 9.22 9.09 4.93
CA GLU A 356 9.03 10.46 5.41
C GLU A 356 7.95 10.48 6.50
N LEU A 357 8.21 11.25 7.56
CA LEU A 357 7.20 11.55 8.58
C LEU A 357 6.23 12.59 8.02
N GLU A 358 4.96 12.21 7.95
CA GLU A 358 3.87 13.03 7.44
C GLU A 358 2.72 13.06 8.45
N LEU A 359 1.74 13.93 8.21
CA LEU A 359 0.49 13.95 8.96
C LEU A 359 -0.61 13.29 8.13
N ALA A 360 -1.66 12.82 8.80
CA ALA A 360 -2.78 12.18 8.12
C ALA A 360 -3.53 13.10 7.13
N SER A 361 -3.34 14.41 7.24
CA SER A 361 -3.82 15.42 6.29
C SER A 361 -2.65 16.11 5.59
N ASP A 362 -2.84 16.46 4.32
CA ASP A 362 -1.88 17.24 3.56
C ASP A 362 -1.97 18.74 3.84
N HIS A 363 -0.86 19.42 3.57
CA HIS A 363 -0.79 20.87 3.45
C HIS A 363 -1.27 21.60 4.71
N VAL A 364 -1.00 21.04 5.88
CA VAL A 364 -1.49 21.51 7.18
C VAL A 364 -1.16 22.98 7.43
N HIS A 365 0.05 23.40 7.03
CA HIS A 365 0.49 24.80 7.15
C HIS A 365 -0.42 25.76 6.38
N SER A 366 -0.85 25.39 5.18
CA SER A 366 -1.76 26.21 4.36
C SER A 366 -3.21 26.10 4.82
N GLY A 367 -3.69 24.89 5.13
CA GLY A 367 -5.09 24.65 5.54
C GLY A 367 -5.43 25.36 6.86
N MET A 368 -4.43 25.54 7.73
CA MET A 368 -4.55 26.26 9.00
C MET A 368 -4.20 27.75 8.91
N GLY A 369 -3.79 28.28 7.75
CA GLY A 369 -3.37 29.68 7.61
C GLY A 369 -4.45 30.67 8.03
N ASP A 370 -5.64 30.56 7.42
CA ASP A 370 -6.75 31.51 7.63
C ASP A 370 -7.33 31.48 9.05
N ILE A 371 -7.23 30.34 9.75
CA ILE A 371 -7.84 30.17 11.07
C ILE A 371 -6.93 30.67 12.20
N ARG A 372 -5.62 30.84 11.96
CA ARG A 372 -4.66 31.28 12.98
C ARG A 372 -4.97 32.66 13.56
N GLU A 373 -5.69 33.51 12.82
CA GLU A 373 -6.11 34.85 13.25
C GLU A 373 -7.56 34.86 13.80
N ASP A 374 -8.29 33.76 13.70
CA ASP A 374 -9.65 33.66 14.20
C ASP A 374 -9.66 33.69 15.74
N ARG A 375 -10.43 34.61 16.31
CA ARG A 375 -10.56 34.74 17.77
C ARG A 375 -11.08 33.45 18.42
N ARG A 376 -12.00 32.72 17.77
CA ARG A 376 -12.51 31.44 18.28
C ARG A 376 -11.40 30.39 18.35
N TRP A 377 -10.48 30.41 17.38
CA TRP A 377 -9.31 29.53 17.38
C TRP A 377 -8.35 29.88 18.51
N LEU A 378 -8.02 31.17 18.67
CA LEU A 378 -7.20 31.64 19.80
C LEU A 378 -7.84 31.29 21.14
N ASP A 379 -9.17 31.33 21.23
CA ASP A 379 -9.92 30.94 22.42
C ASP A 379 -9.88 29.43 22.69
N ALA A 380 -9.80 28.63 21.63
CA ALA A 380 -9.76 27.16 21.68
C ALA A 380 -8.36 26.61 21.99
N LEU A 381 -7.29 27.28 21.58
CA LEU A 381 -5.90 26.87 21.71
C LEU A 381 -5.49 26.31 23.10
N PRO A 382 -5.84 26.94 24.24
CA PRO A 382 -5.48 26.40 25.56
C PRO A 382 -6.05 25.00 25.83
N HIS A 383 -7.22 24.69 25.26
CA HIS A 383 -7.86 23.38 25.41
C HIS A 383 -7.21 22.30 24.53
N LEU A 384 -6.37 22.70 23.57
CA LEU A 384 -5.68 21.82 22.63
C LEU A 384 -4.20 21.60 22.96
N LEU A 385 -3.64 22.34 23.93
CA LEU A 385 -2.23 22.27 24.29
C LEU A 385 -1.75 20.83 24.55
N LEU A 386 -2.49 20.07 25.35
CA LEU A 386 -2.15 18.68 25.66
C LEU A 386 -2.31 17.76 24.44
N ASP A 387 -3.32 17.99 23.60
CA ASP A 387 -3.52 17.20 22.39
C ASP A 387 -2.37 17.40 21.39
N PHE A 388 -1.94 18.65 21.16
CA PHE A 388 -0.78 18.92 20.30
C PHE A 388 0.52 18.40 20.87
N ASN A 389 0.68 18.44 22.20
CA ASN A 389 1.83 17.84 22.86
C ASN A 389 1.91 16.33 22.61
N VAL A 390 0.78 15.62 22.76
CA VAL A 390 0.70 14.18 22.48
C VAL A 390 1.00 13.89 21.02
N LEU A 391 0.41 14.63 20.09
CA LEU A 391 0.67 14.42 18.66
C LEU A 391 2.15 14.65 18.29
N LEU A 392 2.80 15.67 18.87
CA LEU A 392 4.22 15.92 18.66
C LEU A 392 5.08 14.80 19.25
N HIS A 393 4.70 14.27 20.42
CA HIS A 393 5.37 13.13 21.04
C HIS A 393 5.23 11.87 20.17
N ASP A 394 4.01 11.54 19.74
CA ASP A 394 3.71 10.40 18.86
C ASP A 394 4.52 10.48 17.55
N ALA A 395 4.72 11.69 17.02
CA ALA A 395 5.50 11.91 15.81
C ALA A 395 6.98 11.55 16.00
N LEU A 396 7.57 11.93 17.13
CA LEU A 396 8.96 11.62 17.46
C LEU A 396 9.14 10.17 17.91
N ASP A 397 8.15 9.55 18.56
CA ASP A 397 8.15 8.12 18.85
C ASP A 397 8.21 7.29 17.55
N LEU A 398 7.48 7.70 16.51
CA LEU A 398 7.56 7.06 15.19
C LEU A 398 8.96 7.25 14.56
N MET A 399 9.54 8.45 14.65
CA MET A 399 10.90 8.69 14.16
C MET A 399 11.94 7.85 14.90
N GLN A 400 11.80 7.70 16.23
CA GLN A 400 12.68 6.86 17.03
C GLN A 400 12.53 5.38 16.67
N GLU A 401 11.29 4.88 16.50
CA GLU A 401 11.06 3.49 16.09
C GLU A 401 11.68 3.18 14.71
N LEU A 402 11.78 4.18 13.83
CA LEU A 402 12.41 4.09 12.51
C LEU A 402 13.92 4.37 12.52
N GLY A 403 14.49 4.78 13.66
CA GLY A 403 15.92 5.01 13.86
C GLY A 403 16.44 6.40 13.47
N ASP A 404 15.55 7.38 13.31
CA ASP A 404 15.90 8.77 12.92
C ASP A 404 15.81 9.79 14.07
N ALA A 405 15.34 9.36 15.24
CA ALA A 405 15.34 10.19 16.43
C ALA A 405 15.81 9.40 17.65
N ASP A 406 16.46 10.08 18.57
CA ASP A 406 16.81 9.58 19.89
C ASP A 406 16.81 10.71 20.92
N GLY A 407 17.28 10.41 22.13
CA GLY A 407 17.33 11.39 23.22
C GLY A 407 18.33 12.53 23.02
N ARG A 408 19.10 12.55 21.93
CA ARG A 408 20.15 13.54 21.64
C ARG A 408 20.03 14.17 20.26
N GLY A 409 19.27 13.59 19.32
CA GLY A 409 19.02 14.16 18.00
C GLY A 409 17.64 13.79 17.47
N ASP A 410 16.91 14.75 16.90
CA ASP A 410 15.59 14.52 16.29
C ASP A 410 15.39 15.30 14.97
N HIS A 411 16.44 15.94 14.47
CA HIS A 411 16.44 16.77 13.25
C HIS A 411 15.45 17.96 13.28
N SER A 412 14.78 18.23 14.40
CA SER A 412 13.81 19.32 14.51
C SER A 412 14.48 20.68 14.27
N TYR A 413 15.75 20.85 14.64
CA TYR A 413 16.49 22.11 14.43
C TYR A 413 16.77 22.38 12.95
N ALA A 414 16.84 21.35 12.12
CA ALA A 414 17.00 21.49 10.68
C ALA A 414 15.64 21.70 10.00
N HIS A 415 14.64 20.90 10.37
CA HIS A 415 13.30 20.94 9.76
C HIS A 415 12.50 22.20 10.16
N GLN A 416 12.66 22.67 11.41
CA GLN A 416 12.06 23.88 11.95
C GLN A 416 13.13 24.71 12.67
N PRO A 417 13.91 25.56 11.95
CA PRO A 417 15.08 26.25 12.51
C PRO A 417 14.82 27.16 13.71
N SER A 418 13.60 27.64 13.90
CA SER A 418 13.23 28.39 15.09
C SER A 418 11.86 28.00 15.61
N ILE A 419 11.75 27.85 16.94
CA ILE A 419 10.45 27.68 17.58
C ILE A 419 9.58 28.91 17.34
N SER A 420 10.07 30.12 17.58
CA SER A 420 9.29 31.34 17.26
C SER A 420 9.21 31.59 15.75
N LYS A 421 8.22 32.37 15.32
CA LYS A 421 8.05 32.77 13.90
C LYS A 421 9.36 33.33 13.34
N HIS A 422 9.81 32.79 12.20
CA HIS A 422 11.07 33.18 11.59
C HIS A 422 11.08 32.92 10.07
N PRO A 423 11.70 33.78 9.24
CA PRO A 423 11.77 33.55 7.79
C PRO A 423 12.51 32.28 7.34
N GLN A 424 13.32 31.68 8.23
CA GLN A 424 13.98 30.39 7.94
C GLN A 424 13.06 29.18 8.13
N ASN A 425 11.89 29.35 8.75
CA ASN A 425 10.91 28.27 8.88
C ASN A 425 10.19 28.14 7.52
N ARG A 426 10.72 27.27 6.66
CA ARG A 426 10.27 27.12 5.27
C ARG A 426 9.08 26.16 5.10
N ASN A 427 8.65 25.50 6.17
CA ASN A 427 7.46 24.62 6.20
C ASN A 427 7.50 23.49 5.14
N PHE A 428 8.68 22.96 4.85
CA PHE A 428 8.84 21.86 3.89
C PHE A 428 8.28 20.53 4.40
N HIS A 429 8.24 20.34 5.72
CA HIS A 429 7.73 19.14 6.36
C HIS A 429 6.45 19.45 7.11
N ASP A 430 5.35 18.80 6.76
CA ASP A 430 4.04 19.08 7.36
C ASP A 430 4.00 18.79 8.86
N TRP A 431 4.76 17.80 9.34
CA TRP A 431 4.81 17.45 10.77
C TRP A 431 5.30 18.60 11.66
N THR A 432 6.10 19.54 11.15
CA THR A 432 6.57 20.69 11.94
C THR A 432 5.44 21.64 12.33
N ALA A 433 4.27 21.53 11.68
CA ALA A 433 3.06 22.22 12.11
C ALA A 433 2.70 21.87 13.56
N LEU A 434 2.99 20.65 14.03
CA LEU A 434 2.76 20.25 15.43
C LEU A 434 3.60 21.07 16.41
N ILE A 435 4.84 21.43 16.05
CA ILE A 435 5.71 22.30 16.85
C ILE A 435 5.09 23.70 16.95
N GLU A 436 4.60 24.24 15.84
CA GLU A 436 3.96 25.55 15.82
C GLU A 436 2.65 25.58 16.60
N LEU A 437 1.83 24.54 16.46
CA LEU A 437 0.56 24.38 17.17
C LEU A 437 0.79 24.23 18.68
N ALA A 438 1.77 23.43 19.11
CA ALA A 438 2.15 23.29 20.51
C ALA A 438 2.64 24.63 21.09
N ARG A 439 3.49 25.35 20.35
CA ARG A 439 3.95 26.70 20.71
C ARG A 439 2.80 27.68 20.86
N ASP A 440 1.94 27.79 19.84
CA ASP A 440 0.85 28.78 19.81
C ASP A 440 -0.17 28.46 20.91
N ALA A 441 -0.47 27.18 21.15
CA ALA A 441 -1.30 26.74 22.25
C ALA A 441 -0.71 27.08 23.62
N TRP A 442 0.61 26.93 23.78
CA TRP A 442 1.27 27.30 25.03
C TRP A 442 1.25 28.81 25.27
N VAL A 443 1.49 29.63 24.24
CA VAL A 443 1.41 31.10 24.34
C VAL A 443 -0.02 31.55 24.68
N ALA A 444 -1.05 30.94 24.09
CA ALA A 444 -2.44 31.23 24.46
C ALA A 444 -2.76 30.80 25.91
N THR A 445 -2.19 29.67 26.34
CA THR A 445 -2.35 29.15 27.72
C THR A 445 -1.64 30.03 28.73
N SER A 446 -0.45 30.54 28.42
CA SER A 446 0.36 31.36 29.33
C SER A 446 -0.37 32.65 29.75
N SER A 447 -1.22 33.19 28.88
CA SER A 447 -2.02 34.38 29.15
C SER A 447 -3.28 34.10 30.00
N ARG A 448 -3.79 32.86 30.03
CA ARG A 448 -5.07 32.49 30.64
C ARG A 448 -4.94 31.64 31.89
N ALA A 449 -4.00 30.71 31.86
CA ALA A 449 -3.69 29.75 32.91
C ALA A 449 -2.16 29.62 33.05
N PRO A 450 -1.47 30.63 33.64
CA PRO A 450 -0.02 30.64 33.77
C PRO A 450 0.56 29.41 34.49
N GLU A 451 -0.14 28.91 35.52
CA GLU A 451 0.30 27.71 36.25
C GLU A 451 0.27 26.44 35.38
N GLN A 452 -0.75 26.29 34.54
CA GLN A 452 -0.81 25.20 33.57
C GLN A 452 0.30 25.31 32.53
N ALA A 453 0.55 26.53 32.02
CA ALA A 453 1.63 26.78 31.08
C ALA A 453 3.00 26.47 31.72
N ARG A 454 3.22 26.82 32.98
CA ARG A 454 4.44 26.49 33.73
C ARG A 454 4.63 24.98 33.87
N ALA A 455 3.58 24.24 34.23
CA ALA A 455 3.64 22.78 34.33
C ALA A 455 4.02 22.11 33.00
N VAL A 456 3.46 22.58 31.88
CA VAL A 456 3.81 22.06 30.55
C VAL A 456 5.24 22.43 30.15
N ALA A 457 5.70 23.65 30.46
CA ALA A 457 7.08 24.05 30.23
C ALA A 457 8.09 23.19 31.00
N GLU A 458 7.79 22.87 32.26
CA GLU A 458 8.60 21.94 33.06
C GLU A 458 8.58 20.53 32.48
N ALA A 459 7.41 20.02 32.05
CA ALA A 459 7.33 18.72 31.39
C ALA A 459 8.20 18.67 30.11
N TRP A 460 8.18 19.71 29.29
CA TRP A 460 9.04 19.82 28.11
C TRP A 460 10.52 19.87 28.46
N ALA A 461 10.89 20.55 29.54
CA ALA A 461 12.27 20.62 30.01
C ALA A 461 12.85 19.28 30.48
N TYR A 462 12.01 18.25 30.67
CA TYR A 462 12.43 16.89 30.98
C TYR A 462 11.91 15.86 29.97
N GLY A 463 11.37 16.32 28.83
CA GLY A 463 10.90 15.45 27.76
C GLY A 463 12.04 14.65 27.10
N PRO A 464 11.71 13.54 26.41
CA PRO A 464 12.70 12.60 25.88
C PRO A 464 13.47 13.13 24.68
N TYR A 465 12.89 14.04 23.89
CA TYR A 465 13.47 14.49 22.62
C TYR A 465 13.96 15.95 22.64
N PRO A 466 14.99 16.30 21.83
CA PRO A 466 15.52 17.66 21.72
C PRO A 466 14.47 18.75 21.44
N VAL A 467 13.44 18.50 20.63
CA VAL A 467 12.39 19.50 20.33
C VAL A 467 11.70 20.01 21.58
N PHE A 468 11.53 19.16 22.60
CA PHE A 468 10.92 19.55 23.87
C PHE A 468 11.86 20.44 24.67
N ARG A 469 13.18 20.21 24.61
CA ARG A 469 14.18 21.15 25.15
C ARG A 469 14.13 22.50 24.44
N ARG A 470 13.98 22.50 23.12
CA ARG A 470 13.83 23.74 22.34
C ARG A 470 12.56 24.51 22.74
N LEU A 471 11.44 23.81 22.88
CA LEU A 471 10.18 24.37 23.36
C LEU A 471 10.35 24.95 24.77
N SER A 472 10.98 24.23 25.71
CA SER A 472 11.20 24.74 27.07
C SER A 472 12.09 25.98 27.09
N PHE A 473 13.14 26.05 26.26
CA PHE A 473 13.98 27.25 26.12
C PHE A 473 13.20 28.43 25.56
N PHE A 474 12.32 28.19 24.59
CA PHE A 474 11.38 29.20 24.11
C PHE A 474 10.45 29.67 25.24
N THR A 475 9.87 28.77 26.04
CA THR A 475 9.02 29.18 27.17
C THR A 475 9.77 30.03 28.19
N GLY A 476 11.06 29.75 28.42
CA GLY A 476 11.95 30.53 29.31
C GLY A 476 12.15 31.99 28.89
N THR A 477 11.81 32.34 27.64
CA THR A 477 11.82 33.75 27.19
C THR A 477 10.63 34.56 27.71
N HIS A 478 9.61 33.91 28.27
CA HIS A 478 8.40 34.54 28.82
C HIS A 478 8.53 34.66 30.34
N ILE A 479 9.27 35.68 30.78
CA ILE A 479 9.69 35.89 32.18
C ILE A 479 8.51 36.01 33.15
N ASP A 480 7.37 36.52 32.67
CA ASP A 480 6.14 36.66 33.48
C ASP A 480 5.54 35.30 33.91
N VAL A 481 5.85 34.23 33.17
CA VAL A 481 5.35 32.88 33.45
C VAL A 481 6.46 31.97 33.94
N ILE A 482 7.65 32.04 33.34
CA ILE A 482 8.81 31.22 33.70
C ILE A 482 9.86 32.10 34.39
N PRO A 483 10.11 31.93 35.70
CA PRO A 483 11.15 32.66 36.39
C PRO A 483 12.54 32.42 35.77
N PRO A 484 13.45 33.42 35.76
CA PRO A 484 14.79 33.26 35.20
C PRO A 484 15.59 32.12 35.84
N THR A 485 15.38 31.85 37.13
CA THR A 485 16.00 30.72 37.83
C THR A 485 15.57 29.37 37.26
N THR A 486 14.28 29.23 36.94
CA THR A 486 13.73 28.04 36.29
C THR A 486 14.25 27.90 34.86
N ALA A 487 14.28 29.00 34.10
CA ALA A 487 14.81 29.00 32.74
C ALA A 487 16.30 28.64 32.70
N LEU A 488 17.09 29.12 33.67
CA LEU A 488 18.50 28.75 33.81
C LEU A 488 18.67 27.26 34.15
N ARG A 489 17.80 26.71 35.01
CA ARG A 489 17.78 25.26 35.30
C ARG A 489 17.53 24.43 34.06
N PHE A 490 16.62 24.85 33.17
CA PHE A 490 16.39 24.15 31.90
C PHE A 490 17.66 24.12 31.04
N LEU A 491 18.38 25.25 30.97
CA LEU A 491 19.58 25.40 30.14
C LEU A 491 20.78 24.58 30.65
N LEU A 492 20.93 24.48 31.97
CA LEU A 492 22.04 23.78 32.63
C LEU A 492 21.75 22.30 32.90
N ASP A 493 20.55 21.82 32.53
CA ASP A 493 20.19 20.40 32.64
C ASP A 493 21.11 19.49 31.83
N GLY A 494 21.25 18.22 32.25
CA GLY A 494 22.04 17.22 31.53
C GLY A 494 23.51 17.59 31.38
N GLU A 495 24.17 17.99 32.47
CA GLU A 495 25.59 18.39 32.50
C GLU A 495 25.92 19.54 31.52
N ASN A 496 24.96 20.43 31.29
CA ASN A 496 25.06 21.54 30.33
C ASN A 496 25.14 21.12 28.85
N TRP A 497 24.81 19.86 28.51
CA TRP A 497 24.82 19.39 27.12
C TRP A 497 23.97 20.28 26.20
N TRP A 498 22.76 20.64 26.64
CA TRP A 498 21.80 21.42 25.86
C TRP A 498 22.20 22.87 25.64
N LEU A 499 23.15 23.40 26.42
CA LEU A 499 23.72 24.72 26.17
C LEU A 499 24.63 24.72 24.93
N TRP A 500 25.32 23.60 24.68
CA TRP A 500 26.34 23.49 23.63
C TRP A 500 25.90 22.66 22.42
N SER A 501 24.77 21.96 22.53
CA SER A 501 24.22 21.16 21.44
C SER A 501 23.73 22.01 20.26
N VAL A 502 24.03 21.55 19.04
CA VAL A 502 23.51 22.15 17.80
C VAL A 502 21.99 22.06 17.75
N GLU A 503 21.41 20.98 18.29
CA GLU A 503 19.96 20.75 18.32
C GLU A 503 19.17 21.89 18.98
N THR A 504 19.73 22.51 20.01
CA THR A 504 19.06 23.54 20.84
C THR A 504 19.67 24.93 20.67
N GLN A 505 20.69 25.07 19.83
CA GLN A 505 21.56 26.24 19.76
C GLN A 505 20.79 27.56 19.57
N ARG A 506 19.83 27.59 18.63
CA ARG A 506 19.05 28.80 18.31
C ARG A 506 18.26 29.29 19.53
N GLU A 507 17.53 28.39 20.18
CA GLU A 507 16.70 28.73 21.32
C GLU A 507 17.53 29.05 22.57
N ALA A 508 18.66 28.35 22.79
CA ALA A 508 19.61 28.64 23.87
C ALA A 508 20.21 30.06 23.74
N MET A 509 20.60 30.46 22.52
CA MET A 509 21.10 31.81 22.24
C MET A 509 20.02 32.87 22.50
N ARG A 510 18.78 32.64 22.03
CA ARG A 510 17.67 33.59 22.26
C ARG A 510 17.39 33.80 23.74
N LEU A 511 17.34 32.72 24.52
CA LEU A 511 17.17 32.78 25.97
C LEU A 511 18.27 33.61 26.64
N SER A 512 19.52 33.42 26.22
CA SER A 512 20.68 34.14 26.75
C SER A 512 20.69 35.63 26.40
N THR A 513 20.14 36.02 25.23
CA THR A 513 20.10 37.43 24.81
C THR A 513 19.04 38.26 25.54
N LEU A 514 17.92 37.66 25.94
CA LEU A 514 16.82 38.37 26.60
C LEU A 514 17.12 38.69 28.08
N ASN A 515 17.89 37.86 28.76
CA ASN A 515 18.34 38.10 30.13
C ASN A 515 19.42 39.20 30.25
N ARG A 516 19.81 39.85 29.14
CA ARG A 516 20.80 40.95 29.12
C ARG A 516 20.20 42.35 29.08
N SER A 517 18.89 42.53 29.16
CA SER A 517 18.30 43.88 29.29
C SER A 517 18.36 44.33 30.76
N PRO A 518 19.22 45.29 31.13
CA PRO A 518 19.17 45.87 32.47
C PRO A 518 17.90 46.72 32.61
N ARG A 519 17.25 46.60 33.77
CA ARG A 519 16.24 47.57 34.23
C ARG A 519 16.89 48.93 34.48
#